data_AF-A0A4R1PXB7-F1
#
_entry.id   AF-A0A4R1PXB7-F1
#
_cell.length_a   1.000
_cell.length_b   1.000
_cell.length_c   1.000
_cell.angle_alpha   90.00
_cell.angle_beta   90.00
_cell.angle_gamma   90.00
#
_symmetry.space_group_name_H-M   'P 1'
#
loop_
_entity.id
_entity.type
_entity.pdbx_description
1 polymer ?
#
loop_
_entity_poly.entity_id
_entity_poly.type
_entity_poly.pdbx_seq_one_letter_code
_entity_poly.pdbx_strand_id
1 'polypeptide(L)'
;MTPDEFIEWLAPAAQAQTRCYNLPASVLIAQGAIESGWGRSVIGQYNLFGRKWNGTGPYIELPTQEYEGGRYVTIRAKFQDYPSLLHACDDWCILMTQEPCYFPAVAALPDITQFVRLMGAKYATDPNYANKVLATIRANNLTRFDA
;
A
#
# COMPACT_ATOMS: atom_id res chain seq x y z
N MET A 1 -15.08 -5.31 -6.13
CA MET A 1 -15.59 -3.94 -6.21
C MET A 1 -15.27 -3.37 -7.58
N THR A 2 -16.07 -2.43 -8.07
CA THR A 2 -15.66 -1.53 -9.15
C THR A 2 -14.57 -0.57 -8.66
N PRO A 3 -13.83 0.12 -9.56
CA PRO A 3 -12.87 1.13 -9.12
C PRO A 3 -13.47 2.20 -8.21
N ASP A 4 -14.65 2.73 -8.56
CA ASP A 4 -15.31 3.77 -7.78
C ASP A 4 -15.74 3.27 -6.39
N GLU A 5 -16.36 2.09 -6.31
CA GLU A 5 -16.73 1.47 -5.03
C GLU A 5 -15.52 1.28 -4.10
N PHE A 6 -14.38 0.84 -4.66
CA PHE A 6 -13.16 0.65 -3.89
C PHE A 6 -12.60 1.98 -3.37
N ILE A 7 -12.57 3.00 -4.23
CA ILE A 7 -12.09 4.33 -3.87
C ILE A 7 -12.98 4.94 -2.79
N GLU A 8 -14.31 4.87 -2.93
CA GLU A 8 -15.26 5.36 -1.93
C GLU A 8 -15.12 4.66 -0.58
N TRP A 9 -14.86 3.35 -0.60
CA TRP A 9 -14.66 2.55 0.60
C TRP A 9 -13.36 2.89 1.34
N LEU A 10 -12.25 3.09 0.61
CA LEU A 10 -10.92 3.30 1.21
C LEU A 10 -10.62 4.78 1.52
N ALA A 11 -11.11 5.72 0.70
CA ALA A 11 -10.70 7.12 0.75
C ALA A 11 -10.88 7.79 2.13
N PRO A 12 -11.99 7.60 2.87
CA PRO A 12 -12.14 8.23 4.19
C PRO A 12 -11.04 7.85 5.18
N ALA A 13 -10.67 6.56 5.21
CA ALA A 13 -9.59 6.07 6.08
C ALA A 13 -8.21 6.52 5.59
N ALA A 14 -7.98 6.48 4.28
CA ALA A 14 -6.74 6.95 3.67
C ALA A 14 -6.48 8.43 4.00
N GLN A 15 -7.45 9.30 3.75
CA GLN A 15 -7.32 10.73 4.03
C GLN A 15 -7.17 11.03 5.53
N ALA A 16 -7.87 10.29 6.40
CA ALA A 16 -7.75 10.48 7.84
C ALA A 16 -6.32 10.20 8.31
N GLN A 17 -5.72 9.09 7.88
CA GLN A 17 -4.39 8.70 8.33
C GLN A 17 -3.29 9.49 7.64
N THR A 18 -3.28 9.61 6.31
CA THR A 18 -2.16 10.25 5.62
C THR A 18 -2.00 11.73 5.97
N ARG A 19 -3.09 12.42 6.35
CA ARG A 19 -3.03 13.79 6.88
C ARG A 19 -2.23 13.89 8.18
N CYS A 20 -2.31 12.90 9.06
CA CYS A 20 -1.52 12.87 10.30
C CYS A 20 0.00 12.72 10.04
N TYR A 21 0.37 12.18 8.88
CA TYR A 21 1.76 11.89 8.50
C TYR A 21 2.31 12.80 7.39
N ASN A 22 1.52 13.76 6.91
CA ASN A 22 1.85 14.60 5.75
C ASN A 22 2.22 13.78 4.49
N LEU A 23 1.46 12.71 4.24
CA LEU A 23 1.61 11.83 3.07
C LEU A 23 0.44 12.01 2.08
N PRO A 24 0.65 11.73 0.78
CA PRO A 24 -0.42 11.80 -0.22
C PRO A 24 -1.38 10.61 -0.13
N ALA A 25 -2.66 10.89 0.16
CA ALA A 25 -3.73 9.88 0.16
C ALA A 25 -3.89 9.20 -1.21
N SER A 26 -3.65 9.94 -2.29
CA SER A 26 -3.70 9.46 -3.66
C SER A 26 -2.78 8.27 -3.90
N VAL A 27 -1.58 8.28 -3.31
CA VAL A 27 -0.61 7.18 -3.45
C VAL A 27 -1.05 5.96 -2.65
N LEU A 28 -1.51 6.15 -1.41
CA LEU A 28 -2.04 5.06 -0.58
C LEU A 28 -3.20 4.36 -1.28
N ILE A 29 -4.19 5.13 -1.78
CA ILE A 29 -5.36 4.57 -2.48
C ILE A 29 -4.91 3.82 -3.75
N ALA A 30 -4.00 4.39 -4.54
CA ALA A 30 -3.48 3.74 -5.74
C ALA A 30 -2.75 2.43 -5.44
N GLN A 31 -1.88 2.40 -4.43
CA GLN A 31 -1.23 1.16 -4.01
C GLN A 31 -2.25 0.14 -3.49
N GLY A 32 -3.19 0.55 -2.64
CA GLY A 32 -4.26 -0.32 -2.16
C GLY A 32 -5.05 -0.96 -3.31
N ALA A 33 -5.36 -0.19 -4.35
CA ALA A 33 -6.04 -0.68 -5.55
C ALA A 33 -5.19 -1.70 -6.32
N ILE A 34 -3.89 -1.44 -6.50
CA ILE A 34 -2.98 -2.33 -7.22
C ILE A 34 -2.76 -3.63 -6.45
N GLU A 35 -2.39 -3.54 -5.17
CA GLU A 35 -2.02 -4.68 -4.33
C GLU A 35 -3.20 -5.62 -4.06
N SER A 36 -4.40 -5.06 -3.89
CA SER A 36 -5.61 -5.86 -3.63
C SER A 36 -6.40 -6.22 -4.89
N GLY A 37 -5.97 -5.76 -6.07
CA GLY A 37 -6.73 -5.87 -7.30
C GLY A 37 -8.13 -5.26 -7.19
N TRP A 38 -8.23 -4.03 -6.69
CA TRP A 38 -9.48 -3.32 -6.39
C TRP A 38 -10.36 -4.04 -5.35
N GLY A 39 -9.73 -4.50 -4.26
CA GLY A 39 -10.39 -5.18 -3.14
C GLY A 39 -10.85 -6.61 -3.45
N ARG A 40 -10.41 -7.19 -4.58
CA ARG A 40 -10.76 -8.58 -4.96
C ARG A 40 -9.92 -9.62 -4.22
N SER A 41 -8.72 -9.25 -3.79
CA SER A 41 -7.81 -10.08 -3.03
C SER A 41 -7.34 -9.31 -1.80
N VAL A 42 -7.88 -9.66 -0.63
CA VAL A 42 -7.54 -9.03 0.64
C VAL A 42 -7.19 -10.12 1.63
N ILE A 43 -6.06 -9.96 2.34
CA ILE A 43 -5.70 -10.88 3.41
C ILE A 43 -6.49 -10.49 4.66
N GLY A 44 -7.17 -11.46 5.28
CA GLY A 44 -8.11 -11.17 6.35
C GLY A 44 -9.24 -10.27 5.84
N GLN A 45 -9.53 -9.18 6.55
CA GLN A 45 -10.57 -8.22 6.14
C GLN A 45 -10.02 -6.94 5.52
N TYR A 46 -8.84 -6.46 5.95
CA TYR A 46 -8.36 -5.12 5.60
C TYR A 46 -6.88 -5.05 5.22
N ASN A 47 -6.15 -6.17 5.13
CA ASN A 47 -4.76 -6.14 4.67
C ASN A 47 -4.71 -6.10 3.14
N LEU A 48 -4.90 -4.89 2.61
CA LEU A 48 -4.90 -4.57 1.19
C LEU A 48 -3.50 -4.62 0.55
N PHE A 49 -2.46 -4.50 1.37
CA PHE A 49 -1.08 -4.28 0.94
C PHE A 49 -0.19 -5.53 1.00
N GLY A 50 -0.77 -6.69 1.33
CA GLY A 50 0.00 -7.93 1.52
C GLY A 50 1.04 -7.83 2.64
N ARG A 51 0.78 -7.00 3.65
CA ARG A 51 1.78 -6.64 4.66
C ARG A 51 2.11 -7.83 5.55
N LYS A 52 3.35 -8.30 5.50
CA LYS A 52 3.87 -9.34 6.40
C LYS A 52 3.87 -8.82 7.84
N TRP A 53 3.64 -9.72 8.79
CA TRP A 53 3.66 -9.40 10.20
C TRP A 53 5.05 -8.95 10.64
N ASN A 54 5.14 -7.79 11.30
CA ASN A 54 6.41 -7.18 11.70
C ASN A 54 6.82 -7.50 13.15
N GLY A 55 6.10 -8.41 13.82
CA GLY A 55 6.37 -8.79 15.21
C GLY A 55 5.45 -8.13 16.24
N THR A 56 4.54 -7.24 15.82
CA THR A 56 3.60 -6.56 16.72
C THR A 56 2.17 -6.65 16.20
N GLY A 57 1.18 -6.68 17.12
CA GLY A 57 -0.23 -6.75 16.79
C GLY A 57 -0.73 -8.13 16.33
N PRO A 58 -2.04 -8.25 15.98
CA PRO A 58 -2.65 -9.48 15.49
C PRO A 58 -2.09 -9.91 14.12
N TYR A 59 -2.10 -11.22 13.87
CA TYR A 59 -1.71 -11.78 12.58
C TYR A 59 -2.63 -12.93 12.16
N ILE A 60 -2.68 -13.15 10.84
CA ILE A 60 -3.23 -14.37 10.25
C ILE A 60 -2.11 -15.14 9.54
N GLU A 61 -2.12 -16.46 9.65
CA GLU A 61 -1.13 -17.32 9.01
C GLU A 61 -1.73 -18.05 7.82
N LEU A 62 -1.19 -17.79 6.63
CA LEU A 62 -1.69 -18.32 5.36
C LEU A 62 -0.55 -18.90 4.52
N PRO A 63 -0.83 -19.89 3.65
CA PRO A 63 0.14 -20.28 2.62
C PRO A 63 0.34 -19.13 1.62
N THR A 64 1.59 -18.85 1.27
CA THR A 64 1.98 -17.89 0.23
C THR A 64 3.01 -18.51 -0.70
N GLN A 65 3.06 -18.04 -1.94
CA GLN A 65 4.10 -18.43 -2.90
C GLN A 65 5.27 -17.45 -2.81
N GLU A 66 6.47 -17.95 -2.55
CA GLU A 66 7.71 -17.19 -2.60
C GLU A 66 8.56 -17.66 -3.78
N TYR A 67 9.29 -16.75 -4.40
CA TYR A 67 10.22 -17.08 -5.49
C TYR A 67 11.63 -17.21 -4.94
N GLU A 68 12.07 -18.46 -4.73
CA GLU A 68 13.37 -18.78 -4.14
C GLU A 68 14.17 -19.68 -5.08
N GLY A 69 15.40 -19.28 -5.40
CA GLY A 69 16.32 -20.11 -6.21
C GLY A 69 15.81 -20.45 -7.61
N GLY A 70 15.01 -19.58 -8.23
CA GLY A 70 14.49 -19.79 -9.59
C GLY A 70 13.18 -20.57 -9.69
N ARG A 71 12.53 -20.87 -8.56
CA ARG A 71 11.24 -21.59 -8.52
C ARG A 71 10.29 -20.99 -7.49
N TYR A 72 8.99 -21.19 -7.72
CA TYR A 72 7.98 -20.87 -6.71
C TYR A 72 7.91 -22.00 -5.66
N VAL A 73 7.99 -21.63 -4.39
CA VAL A 73 7.79 -22.52 -3.24
C VAL A 73 6.60 -22.01 -2.42
N THR A 74 5.79 -22.92 -1.89
CA THR A 74 4.70 -22.55 -0.98
C THR A 74 5.21 -22.64 0.46
N ILE A 75 5.17 -21.53 1.18
CA ILE A 75 5.51 -21.47 2.60
C ILE A 75 4.33 -20.91 3.41
N ARG A 76 4.29 -21.16 4.72
CA ARG A 76 3.36 -20.46 5.61
C ARG A 76 3.99 -19.14 6.03
N ALA A 77 3.29 -18.04 5.80
CA ALA A 77 3.72 -16.72 6.21
C ALA A 77 2.67 -16.06 7.10
N LYS A 78 3.14 -15.22 8.02
CA LYS A 78 2.29 -14.40 8.88
C LYS A 78 2.08 -13.04 8.22
N PHE A 79 0.83 -12.64 8.11
CA PHE A 79 0.43 -11.33 7.59
C PHE A 79 -0.27 -10.55 8.70
N GLN A 80 -0.12 -9.23 8.68
CA GLN A 80 -0.85 -8.36 9.60
C GLN A 80 -2.35 -8.58 9.45
N ASP A 81 -3.05 -8.69 10.57
CA ASP A 81 -4.52 -8.75 10.63
C ASP A 81 -5.05 -7.48 11.29
N TYR A 82 -5.68 -6.64 10.49
CA TYR A 82 -6.14 -5.33 10.94
C TYR A 82 -7.61 -5.39 11.35
N PRO A 83 -8.02 -4.68 12.42
CA PRO A 83 -9.43 -4.63 12.83
C PRO A 83 -10.25 -3.60 12.03
N SER A 84 -9.61 -2.69 11.28
CA SER A 84 -10.29 -1.72 10.41
C SER A 84 -9.37 -1.17 9.32
N LEU A 85 -9.95 -0.52 8.31
CA LEU A 85 -9.20 0.24 7.30
C LEU A 85 -8.30 1.32 7.91
N LEU A 86 -8.72 1.97 8.99
CA LEU A 86 -7.89 2.99 9.66
C LEU A 86 -6.55 2.40 10.11
N HIS A 87 -6.54 1.18 10.67
CA HIS A 87 -5.31 0.51 11.10
C HIS A 87 -4.45 0.07 9.93
N ALA A 88 -5.05 -0.39 8.83
CA ALA A 88 -4.32 -0.75 7.63
C ALA A 88 -3.66 0.48 6.98
N CYS A 89 -4.38 1.61 6.92
CA CYS A 89 -3.86 2.88 6.41
C CYS A 89 -2.77 3.45 7.33
N ASP A 90 -2.94 3.36 8.65
CA ASP A 90 -1.96 3.80 9.64
C ASP A 90 -0.64 3.03 9.51
N ASP A 91 -0.70 1.70 9.43
CA ASP A 91 0.49 0.87 9.25
C ASP A 91 1.20 1.13 7.90
N TRP A 92 0.46 1.49 6.85
CA TRP A 92 1.07 1.98 5.60
C TRP A 92 1.81 3.31 5.83
N CYS A 93 1.22 4.25 6.56
CA CYS A 93 1.86 5.54 6.86
C CYS A 93 3.12 5.36 7.73
N ILE A 94 3.04 4.47 8.72
CA ILE A 94 4.17 4.05 9.56
C ILE A 94 5.28 3.45 8.69
N LEU A 95 4.96 2.58 7.72
CA LEU A 95 5.97 2.04 6.80
C LEU A 95 6.75 3.16 6.12
N MET A 96 6.01 4.09 5.50
CA MET A 96 6.61 5.14 4.68
C MET A 96 7.50 6.06 5.52
N THR A 97 7.13 6.31 6.78
CA THR A 97 7.78 7.30 7.64
C THR A 97 8.79 6.73 8.62
N GLN A 98 8.73 5.44 8.93
CA GLN A 98 9.63 4.83 9.92
C GLN A 98 10.67 3.90 9.29
N GLU A 99 10.41 3.33 8.11
CA GLU A 99 11.42 2.47 7.48
C GLU A 99 12.46 3.27 6.70
N PRO A 100 13.76 3.17 7.05
CA PRO A 100 14.80 4.02 6.47
C PRO A 100 14.92 3.97 4.94
N CYS A 101 14.52 2.85 4.33
CA CYS A 101 14.57 2.70 2.88
C CYS A 101 13.59 3.65 2.14
N TYR A 102 12.54 4.13 2.80
CA TYR A 102 11.56 5.07 2.22
C TYR A 102 11.84 6.54 2.55
N PHE A 103 12.79 6.86 3.44
CA PHE A 103 13.11 8.25 3.78
C PHE A 103 13.46 9.12 2.56
N PRO A 104 14.23 8.65 1.56
CA PRO A 104 14.47 9.42 0.35
C PRO A 104 13.19 9.72 -0.43
N ALA A 105 12.21 8.81 -0.42
CA ALA A 105 10.92 9.03 -1.06
C ALA A 105 10.13 10.12 -0.33
N VAL A 106 10.00 10.01 1.00
CA VAL A 106 9.30 11.02 1.82
C VAL A 106 9.94 12.40 1.68
N ALA A 107 11.28 12.47 1.65
CA ALA A 107 12.01 13.73 1.46
C ALA A 107 11.79 14.38 0.08
N ALA A 108 11.27 13.65 -0.91
CA ALA A 108 10.95 14.18 -2.22
C ALA A 108 9.58 14.89 -2.28
N LEU A 109 8.75 14.77 -1.24
CA LEU A 109 7.49 15.50 -1.18
C LEU A 109 7.75 17.03 -1.14
N PRO A 110 6.92 17.84 -1.82
CA PRO A 110 5.61 17.50 -2.40
C PRO A 110 5.64 16.97 -3.84
N ASP A 111 6.80 16.61 -4.42
CA ASP A 111 6.85 15.98 -5.73
C ASP A 111 6.36 14.52 -5.65
N ILE A 112 5.06 14.32 -5.88
CA ILE A 112 4.41 12.99 -5.89
C ILE A 112 5.05 12.06 -6.92
N THR A 113 5.52 12.58 -8.07
CA THR A 113 6.14 11.74 -9.09
C THR A 113 7.47 11.19 -8.59
N GLN A 114 8.29 12.04 -7.99
CA GLN A 114 9.57 11.61 -7.42
C GLN A 114 9.37 10.73 -6.18
N PHE A 115 8.41 11.04 -5.31
CA PHE A 115 8.00 10.18 -4.19
C PHE A 115 7.66 8.77 -4.67
N VAL A 116 6.76 8.64 -5.66
CA VAL A 116 6.31 7.33 -6.17
C VAL A 116 7.45 6.57 -6.87
N ARG A 117 8.34 7.26 -7.59
CA ARG A 117 9.52 6.61 -8.21
C ARG A 117 10.47 6.04 -7.18
N LEU A 118 10.80 6.80 -6.14
CA LEU A 118 11.72 6.38 -5.09
C LEU A 118 11.09 5.28 -4.21
N MET A 119 9.81 5.44 -3.83
CA MET A 119 9.06 4.43 -3.08
C MET A 119 8.93 3.14 -3.88
N GLY A 120 8.49 3.22 -5.14
CA GLY A 120 8.25 2.06 -5.99
C GLY A 120 9.50 1.21 -6.23
N ALA A 121 10.67 1.85 -6.34
CA ALA A 121 11.95 1.16 -6.47
C ALA A 121 12.37 0.34 -5.23
N LYS A 122 11.74 0.59 -4.08
CA LYS A 122 11.95 -0.18 -2.84
C LYS A 122 10.79 -1.13 -2.54
N TYR A 123 9.58 -0.74 -2.90
CA TYR A 123 8.35 -1.47 -2.57
C TYR A 123 8.15 -2.72 -3.43
N ALA A 124 8.50 -2.66 -4.72
CA ALA A 124 8.27 -3.74 -5.66
C ALA A 124 9.49 -4.05 -6.52
N THR A 125 9.65 -5.32 -6.90
CA THR A 125 10.66 -5.75 -7.87
C THR A 125 10.27 -5.45 -9.32
N ASP A 126 9.00 -5.11 -9.57
CA ASP A 126 8.50 -4.73 -10.88
C ASP A 126 9.07 -3.35 -11.30
N PRO A 127 9.87 -3.27 -12.38
CA PRO A 127 10.47 -2.01 -12.82
C PRO A 127 9.42 -0.98 -13.28
N ASN A 128 8.19 -1.41 -13.59
CA ASN A 128 7.10 -0.53 -14.00
C ASN A 128 6.16 -0.15 -12.85
N TYR A 129 6.44 -0.56 -11.62
CA TYR A 129 5.54 -0.35 -10.49
C TYR A 129 5.17 1.13 -10.28
N ALA A 130 6.17 2.01 -10.28
CA ALA A 130 5.94 3.46 -10.15
C ALA A 130 5.03 4.00 -11.27
N ASN A 131 5.19 3.52 -12.50
CA ASN A 131 4.34 3.92 -13.62
C ASN A 131 2.90 3.45 -13.43
N LYS A 132 2.68 2.23 -12.90
CA LYS A 132 1.34 1.71 -12.58
C LYS A 132 0.65 2.55 -11.50
N VAL A 133 1.37 2.93 -10.44
CA VAL A 133 0.84 3.80 -9.39
C VAL A 133 0.46 5.17 -9.97
N LEU A 134 1.35 5.83 -10.71
CA LEU A 134 1.07 7.14 -11.32
C LEU A 134 -0.05 7.09 -12.38
N ALA A 135 -0.15 6.00 -13.14
CA ALA A 135 -1.26 5.79 -14.07
C ALA A 135 -2.58 5.63 -13.32
N THR A 136 -2.61 4.87 -12.22
CA THR A 136 -3.79 4.66 -11.38
C THR A 136 -4.25 5.97 -10.73
N ILE A 137 -3.33 6.78 -10.21
CA ILE A 137 -3.61 8.11 -9.67
C ILE A 137 -4.30 8.99 -10.72
N ARG A 138 -3.72 9.07 -11.93
CA ARG A 138 -4.23 9.93 -13.02
C ARG A 138 -5.58 9.44 -13.54
N ALA A 139 -5.71 8.15 -13.84
CA ALA A 139 -6.92 7.57 -14.43
C ALA A 139 -8.15 7.72 -13.53
N ASN A 140 -7.95 7.77 -12.21
CA ASN A 140 -9.03 7.86 -11.24
C ASN A 140 -9.09 9.22 -10.54
N ASN A 141 -8.33 10.23 -11.00
CA ASN A 141 -8.28 11.58 -10.42
C ASN A 141 -8.07 11.56 -8.89
N LEU A 142 -7.14 10.74 -8.38
CA LEU A 142 -6.99 10.49 -6.95
C LEU A 142 -6.36 11.65 -6.18
N THR A 143 -5.70 12.59 -6.85
CA THR A 143 -5.12 13.78 -6.18
C THR A 143 -6.17 14.67 -5.52
N ARG A 144 -7.46 14.52 -5.87
CA ARG A 144 -8.58 15.15 -5.15
C ARG A 144 -8.65 14.78 -3.66
N PHE A 145 -7.99 13.70 -3.26
CA PHE A 145 -7.94 13.23 -1.88
C PHE A 145 -6.73 13.74 -1.09
N ASP A 146 -5.76 14.41 -1.73
CA ASP A 146 -4.53 14.86 -1.07
C ASP A 146 -4.69 16.14 -0.22
N ALA A 147 -5.91 16.70 -0.17
CA ALA A 147 -6.26 17.90 0.61
C ALA A 147 -6.74 17.62 2.04
#